data_AF-A0A9E1FDH3-F1
#
_entry.id   AF-A0A9E1FDH3-F1
#
_cell.length_a   1.000
_cell.length_b   1.000
_cell.length_c   1.000
_cell.angle_alpha   90.00
_cell.angle_beta   90.00
_cell.angle_gamma   90.00
#
_symmetry.space_group_name_H-M   'P 1'
#
loop_
_entity.id
_entity.type
_entity.pdbx_description
1 polymer ?
#
loop_
_entity_poly.entity_id
_entity_poly.type
_entity_poly.pdbx_seq_one_letter_code
_entity_poly.pdbx_strand_id
1 'polypeptide(L)'
;MRKKVALSITCVVMVCVLLASLTSCMKIGMKQNAIESRLKESGATISYERTTPITKEAKGYVFEDLIRSTKVYTRTVDGQESEVTEELFIIFCGNDVTADWTENACKTYLADNKSDSDKWISYRYDRIVMCGYYELLSIARNY
;
A
#
# COMPACT_ATOMS: atom_id res chain seq x y z
N MET A 1 13.62 26.57 41.48
CA MET A 1 12.32 26.34 40.81
C MET A 1 12.41 26.21 39.29
N ARG A 2 13.22 27.03 38.58
CA ARG A 2 13.39 26.96 37.10
C ARG A 2 13.72 25.57 36.52
N LYS A 3 14.59 24.78 37.18
CA LYS A 3 14.95 23.41 36.74
C LYS A 3 13.79 22.41 36.81
N LYS A 4 12.86 22.56 37.77
CA LYS A 4 11.69 21.68 37.91
C LYS A 4 10.64 21.96 36.83
N VAL A 5 10.45 23.24 36.49
CA VAL A 5 9.55 23.66 35.40
C VAL A 5 10.07 23.19 34.05
N ALA A 6 11.38 23.30 33.80
CA ALA A 6 12.00 22.81 32.57
C ALA A 6 11.83 21.29 32.40
N LEU A 7 11.99 20.50 33.48
CA LEU A 7 11.83 19.04 33.45
C LEU A 7 10.37 18.61 33.19
N SER A 8 9.40 19.33 33.75
CA SER A 8 7.98 19.07 33.49
C SER A 8 7.60 19.38 32.04
N ILE A 9 8.14 20.45 31.46
CA ILE A 9 7.87 20.81 30.05
C ILE A 9 8.48 19.75 29.11
N THR A 10 9.72 19.31 29.33
CA THR A 10 10.31 18.26 28.50
C THR A 10 9.60 16.92 28.61
N CYS A 11 9.13 16.52 29.81
CA CYS A 11 8.32 15.32 29.96
C CYS A 11 6.99 15.41 29.20
N VAL A 12 6.28 16.53 29.29
CA VAL A 12 4.99 16.71 28.58
C VAL A 12 5.20 16.68 27.06
N VAL A 13 6.24 17.34 26.55
CA VAL A 13 6.57 17.32 25.12
C VAL A 13 6.93 15.91 24.65
N MET A 14 7.72 15.16 25.42
CA MET A 14 8.10 13.78 25.07
C MET A 14 6.88 12.85 25.04
N VAL A 15 5.95 12.98 26.00
CA VAL A 15 4.68 12.23 26.03
C VAL A 15 3.81 12.58 24.83
N CYS A 16 3.71 13.86 24.46
CA CYS A 16 2.94 14.29 23.28
C CYS A 16 3.53 13.72 21.97
N VAL A 17 4.85 13.69 21.83
CA VAL A 17 5.52 13.12 20.65
C VAL A 17 5.28 11.61 20.57
N LEU A 18 5.37 10.90 21.70
CA LEU A 18 5.09 9.46 21.78
C LEU A 18 3.63 9.11 21.47
N LEU A 19 2.68 9.92 21.94
CA LEU A 19 1.26 9.74 21.63
C LEU A 19 0.98 9.99 20.14
N ALA A 20 1.58 11.03 19.55
CA ALA A 20 1.41 11.33 18.14
C ALA A 20 1.94 10.19 17.24
N SER A 21 3.13 9.65 17.53
CA SER A 21 3.68 8.52 16.78
C SER A 21 2.84 7.26 16.93
N LEU A 22 2.35 6.95 18.15
CA LEU A 22 1.49 5.80 18.40
C LEU A 22 0.20 5.87 17.58
N THR A 23 -0.44 7.05 17.51
CA THR A 23 -1.66 7.23 16.71
C THR A 23 -1.42 7.07 15.20
N SER A 24 -0.23 7.42 14.71
CA SER A 24 0.13 7.24 13.29
C SER A 24 0.32 5.77 12.94
N CYS A 25 1.07 5.03 13.76
CA CYS A 25 1.27 3.59 13.58
C CYS A 25 -0.05 2.81 13.67
N MET A 26 -0.91 3.15 14.63
CA MET A 26 -2.23 2.52 14.76
C MET A 26 -3.11 2.77 13.52
N LYS A 27 -3.09 3.98 12.95
CA LYS A 27 -3.87 4.30 11.74
C LYS A 27 -3.41 3.48 10.53
N ILE A 28 -2.11 3.25 10.37
CA ILE A 28 -1.58 2.45 9.25
C ILE A 28 -1.94 0.97 9.44
N GLY A 29 -1.70 0.40 10.63
CA GLY A 29 -2.06 -0.99 10.92
C GLY A 29 -3.56 -1.29 10.81
N MET A 30 -4.42 -0.33 11.22
CA MET A 30 -5.88 -0.47 11.02
C MET A 30 -6.27 -0.46 9.54
N LYS A 31 -5.67 0.43 8.74
CA LYS A 31 -5.90 0.46 7.29
C LYS A 31 -5.44 -0.84 6.62
N GLN A 32 -4.28 -1.35 7.00
CA GLN A 32 -3.75 -2.61 6.50
C GLN A 32 -4.69 -3.79 6.79
N ASN A 33 -5.13 -3.94 8.04
CA ASN A 33 -6.09 -4.98 8.41
C ASN A 33 -7.41 -4.85 7.64
N ALA A 34 -7.94 -3.63 7.48
CA ALA A 34 -9.17 -3.39 6.72
C ALA A 34 -9.03 -3.77 5.24
N ILE A 35 -7.91 -3.39 4.61
CA ILE A 35 -7.58 -3.76 3.23
C ILE A 35 -7.51 -5.28 3.09
N GLU A 36 -6.80 -5.95 3.98
CA GLU A 36 -6.64 -7.39 3.94
C GLU A 36 -7.95 -8.15 4.13
N SER A 37 -8.75 -7.76 5.12
CA SER A 37 -10.04 -8.38 5.38
C SER A 37 -10.94 -8.30 4.15
N ARG A 38 -11.07 -7.12 3.53
CA ARG A 38 -11.91 -6.93 2.34
C ARG A 38 -11.44 -7.73 1.13
N LEU A 39 -10.13 -7.77 0.92
CA LEU A 39 -9.56 -8.58 -0.17
C LEU A 39 -9.81 -10.07 0.07
N LYS A 40 -9.58 -10.57 1.28
CA LYS A 40 -9.87 -11.97 1.67
C LYS A 40 -11.36 -12.30 1.54
N GLU A 41 -12.25 -11.42 2.01
CA GLU A 41 -13.71 -11.54 1.88
C GLU A 41 -14.15 -11.60 0.41
N SER A 42 -13.46 -10.89 -0.48
CA SER A 42 -13.70 -10.96 -1.91
C SER A 42 -13.17 -12.24 -2.59
N GLY A 43 -12.53 -13.13 -1.84
CA GLY A 43 -11.91 -14.36 -2.36
C GLY A 43 -10.52 -14.17 -2.96
N ALA A 44 -9.84 -13.05 -2.66
CA ALA A 44 -8.46 -12.84 -3.08
C ALA A 44 -7.48 -13.51 -2.10
N THR A 45 -6.40 -14.07 -2.65
CA THR A 45 -5.25 -14.53 -1.87
C THR A 45 -4.37 -13.34 -1.54
N ILE A 46 -3.69 -13.38 -0.39
CA ILE A 46 -2.77 -12.34 0.08
C ILE A 46 -1.43 -12.98 0.42
N SER A 47 -0.34 -12.44 -0.12
CA SER A 47 1.04 -12.75 0.26
C SER A 47 1.79 -11.48 0.66
N TYR A 48 2.61 -11.60 1.70
CA TYR A 48 3.56 -10.57 2.08
C TYR A 48 4.86 -10.80 1.33
N GLU A 49 5.31 -9.76 0.64
CA GLU A 49 6.49 -9.79 -0.21
C GLU A 49 7.62 -8.99 0.44
N ARG A 50 8.86 -9.40 0.20
CA ARG A 50 10.04 -8.58 0.57
C ARG A 50 10.37 -7.53 -0.49
N THR A 51 10.01 -7.81 -1.74
CA THR A 51 10.21 -6.94 -2.89
C THR A 51 9.07 -7.17 -3.88
N THR A 52 8.72 -6.13 -4.64
CA THR A 52 7.77 -6.23 -5.76
C THR A 52 8.51 -5.91 -7.07
N PRO A 53 7.94 -6.22 -8.24
CA PRO A 53 8.49 -5.78 -9.52
C PRO A 53 8.69 -4.24 -9.60
N ILE A 54 7.91 -3.49 -8.83
CA ILE A 54 7.95 -2.02 -8.74
C ILE A 54 9.06 -1.56 -7.80
N THR A 55 9.26 -2.23 -6.66
CA THR A 55 10.21 -1.81 -5.62
C THR A 55 11.59 -2.43 -5.74
N LYS A 56 11.83 -3.33 -6.71
CA LYS A 56 13.12 -4.04 -6.87
C LYS A 56 14.34 -3.11 -7.02
N GLU A 57 14.16 -1.93 -7.64
CA GLU A 57 15.23 -0.95 -7.86
C GLU A 57 15.25 0.17 -6.79
N ALA A 58 14.44 0.04 -5.74
CA ALA A 58 14.28 1.09 -4.74
C ALA A 58 15.50 1.16 -3.80
N LYS A 59 16.48 2.01 -4.15
CA LYS A 59 17.65 2.27 -3.30
C LYS A 59 17.43 3.52 -2.43
N GLY A 60 17.57 3.36 -1.12
CA GLY A 60 17.44 4.47 -0.16
C GLY A 60 16.00 4.82 0.23
N TYR A 61 15.02 4.04 -0.21
CA TYR A 61 13.61 4.20 0.15
C TYR A 61 13.22 3.27 1.29
N VAL A 62 12.23 3.69 2.08
CA VAL A 62 11.80 2.98 3.30
C VAL A 62 10.39 2.44 3.09
N PHE A 63 10.27 1.12 3.05
CA PHE A 63 8.99 0.41 2.98
C PHE A 63 8.70 -0.24 4.33
N GLU A 64 7.43 -0.21 4.73
CA GLU A 64 6.93 -0.92 5.91
C GLU A 64 6.54 -2.33 5.50
N ASP A 65 5.44 -2.46 4.76
CA ASP A 65 4.92 -3.72 4.25
C ASP A 65 4.68 -3.66 2.74
N LEU A 66 4.88 -4.81 2.09
CA LEU A 66 4.54 -5.01 0.68
C LEU A 66 3.60 -6.20 0.60
N ILE A 67 2.42 -5.97 0.05
CA ILE A 67 1.39 -6.99 -0.10
C ILE A 67 1.14 -7.23 -1.58
N ARG A 68 1.13 -8.50 -1.98
CA ARG A 68 0.61 -8.94 -3.26
C ARG A 68 -0.71 -9.65 -3.02
N SER A 69 -1.77 -9.16 -3.66
CA SER A 69 -3.07 -9.80 -3.66
C SER A 69 -3.37 -10.36 -5.04
N THR A 70 -3.87 -11.59 -5.12
CA THR A 70 -4.22 -12.24 -6.38
C THR A 70 -5.63 -12.82 -6.35
N LYS A 71 -6.32 -12.80 -7.48
CA LYS A 71 -7.64 -13.43 -7.62
C LYS A 71 -7.83 -13.91 -9.06
N VAL A 72 -8.47 -15.07 -9.20
CA VAL A 72 -8.84 -15.65 -10.49
C VAL A 72 -10.14 -15.02 -10.96
N TYR A 73 -10.16 -14.55 -12.19
CA TYR A 73 -11.33 -14.00 -12.87
C TYR A 73 -11.59 -14.79 -14.14
N THR A 74 -12.86 -15.07 -14.43
CA THR A 74 -13.27 -15.62 -15.72
C THR A 74 -13.41 -14.49 -16.72
N ARG A 75 -12.72 -14.58 -17.87
CA ARG A 75 -12.84 -13.64 -18.98
C ARG A 75 -13.17 -14.38 -20.26
N THR A 76 -14.01 -13.77 -21.07
CA THR A 76 -14.22 -14.22 -22.44
C THR A 76 -13.11 -13.67 -23.32
N VAL A 77 -12.26 -14.55 -23.84
CA VAL A 77 -11.23 -14.23 -24.85
C VAL A 77 -11.59 -15.02 -26.11
N ASP A 78 -11.79 -14.33 -27.23
CA ASP A 78 -12.16 -14.94 -28.52
C ASP A 78 -13.37 -15.89 -28.47
N GLY A 79 -14.35 -15.58 -27.62
CA GLY A 79 -15.58 -16.37 -27.46
C GLY A 79 -15.45 -17.60 -26.56
N GLN A 80 -14.29 -17.81 -25.92
CA GLN A 80 -14.09 -18.86 -24.91
C GLN A 80 -13.90 -18.25 -23.53
N GLU A 81 -14.49 -18.88 -22.51
CA GLU A 81 -14.21 -18.54 -21.13
C GLU A 81 -12.81 -19.05 -20.74
N SER A 82 -11.97 -18.13 -20.28
CA SER A 82 -10.62 -18.40 -19.81
C SER A 82 -10.45 -17.84 -18.40
N GLU A 83 -9.77 -18.60 -17.55
CA GLU A 83 -9.39 -18.14 -16.22
C GLU A 83 -8.11 -17.31 -16.29
N VAL A 84 -8.20 -16.07 -15.84
CA VAL A 84 -7.08 -15.13 -15.78
C VAL A 84 -6.82 -14.80 -14.32
N THR A 85 -5.59 -15.03 -13.85
CA THR A 85 -5.17 -14.56 -12.53
C THR A 85 -4.76 -13.11 -12.62
N GLU A 86 -5.49 -12.25 -11.93
CA GLU A 86 -5.16 -10.83 -11.80
C GLU A 86 -4.53 -10.56 -10.44
N GLU A 87 -3.75 -9.48 -10.36
CA GLU A 87 -3.01 -9.13 -9.16
C GLU A 87 -3.07 -7.64 -8.82
N LEU A 88 -2.83 -7.36 -7.54
CA LEU A 88 -2.75 -6.04 -6.95
C LEU A 88 -1.54 -5.99 -6.01
N PHE A 89 -0.64 -5.03 -6.24
CA PHE A 89 0.41 -4.69 -5.30
C PHE A 89 -0.04 -3.55 -4.40
N ILE A 90 0.12 -3.70 -3.09
CA ILE A 90 -0.16 -2.68 -2.08
C ILE A 90 1.14 -2.42 -1.34
N ILE A 91 1.62 -1.19 -1.40
CA ILE A 91 2.93 -0.78 -0.93
C ILE A 91 2.71 0.24 0.20
N PHE A 92 3.09 -0.14 1.41
CA PHE A 92 3.07 0.73 2.57
C PHE A 92 4.42 1.43 2.69
N CYS A 93 4.45 2.73 2.43
CA CYS A 93 5.65 3.55 2.46
C CYS A 93 5.87 4.10 3.88
N GLY A 94 7.11 4.04 4.39
CA GLY A 94 7.45 4.55 5.72
C GLY A 94 7.52 6.08 5.79
N ASN A 95 7.62 6.76 4.65
CA ASN A 95 7.66 8.23 4.58
C ASN A 95 7.13 8.76 3.24
N ASP A 96 6.88 10.07 3.21
CA ASP A 96 6.25 10.75 2.05
C ASP A 96 7.15 10.73 0.81
N VAL A 97 8.47 10.84 0.99
CA VAL A 97 9.46 10.74 -0.10
C VAL A 97 9.40 9.37 -0.80
N THR A 98 9.25 8.30 -0.01
CA THR A 98 9.09 6.95 -0.54
C THR A 98 7.74 6.79 -1.23
N ALA A 99 6.67 7.39 -0.71
CA ALA A 99 5.36 7.38 -1.35
C ALA A 99 5.38 8.10 -2.71
N ASP A 100 6.02 9.27 -2.80
CA ASP A 100 6.19 10.03 -4.04
C ASP A 100 6.98 9.24 -5.09
N TRP A 101 8.09 8.62 -4.66
CA TRP A 101 8.87 7.77 -5.56
C TRP A 101 8.07 6.56 -6.03
N THR A 102 7.38 5.88 -5.12
CA THR A 102 6.60 4.67 -5.42
C THR A 102 5.48 4.98 -6.38
N GLU A 103 4.78 6.11 -6.22
CA GLU A 103 3.74 6.53 -7.15
C GLU A 103 4.28 6.69 -8.58
N ASN A 104 5.45 7.29 -8.73
CA ASN A 104 6.11 7.43 -10.02
C ASN A 104 6.57 6.07 -10.57
N ALA A 105 7.14 5.21 -9.73
CA ALA A 105 7.55 3.86 -10.12
C ALA A 105 6.36 3.02 -10.60
N CYS A 106 5.20 3.13 -9.95
CA CYS A 106 3.96 2.49 -10.40
C CYS A 106 3.52 3.00 -11.77
N LYS A 107 3.55 4.32 -12.00
CA LYS A 107 3.21 4.91 -13.31
C LYS A 107 4.14 4.40 -14.41
N THR A 108 5.44 4.37 -14.16
CA THR A 108 6.43 3.79 -15.10
C THR A 108 6.17 2.30 -15.34
N TYR A 109 5.96 1.53 -14.28
CA TYR A 109 5.69 0.09 -14.41
C TYR A 109 4.44 -0.19 -15.27
N LEU A 110 3.36 0.58 -15.07
CA LEU A 110 2.15 0.49 -15.88
C LEU A 110 2.43 0.83 -17.35
N ALA A 111 3.15 1.92 -17.60
CA ALA A 111 3.50 2.34 -18.97
C ALA A 111 4.36 1.28 -19.69
N ASP A 112 5.30 0.65 -19.00
CA ASP A 112 6.26 -0.28 -19.61
C ASP A 112 5.71 -1.71 -19.79
N ASN A 113 4.78 -2.15 -18.94
CA ASN A 113 4.38 -3.57 -18.85
C ASN A 113 2.89 -3.80 -19.07
N LYS A 114 2.07 -2.76 -18.98
CA LYS A 114 0.61 -2.84 -18.96
C LYS A 114 -0.04 -1.74 -19.80
N SER A 115 0.70 -1.16 -20.76
CA SER A 115 0.23 -0.08 -21.65
C SER A 115 -1.11 -0.38 -22.31
N ASP A 116 -1.36 -1.66 -22.59
CA ASP A 116 -2.54 -2.14 -23.32
C ASP A 116 -3.64 -2.67 -22.37
N SER A 117 -3.35 -2.74 -21.07
CA SER A 117 -4.29 -3.19 -20.04
C SER A 117 -5.05 -1.98 -19.48
N ASP A 118 -6.17 -1.65 -20.12
CA ASP A 118 -7.12 -0.61 -19.70
C ASP A 118 -7.62 -0.76 -18.25
N LYS A 119 -7.45 -1.96 -17.70
CA LYS A 119 -7.90 -2.34 -16.37
C LYS A 119 -6.83 -2.26 -15.28
N TRP A 120 -5.57 -2.00 -15.62
CA TRP A 120 -4.53 -1.82 -14.60
C TRP A 120 -4.33 -0.35 -14.28
N ILE A 121 -4.45 0.00 -13.00
CA ILE A 121 -4.36 1.39 -12.53
C ILE A 121 -3.49 1.48 -11.27
N SER A 122 -2.97 2.68 -11.02
CA SER A 122 -2.30 3.02 -9.78
C SER A 122 -3.14 4.03 -8.98
N TYR A 123 -3.11 3.90 -7.67
CA TYR A 123 -3.80 4.77 -6.74
C TYR A 123 -2.92 5.01 -5.53
N ARG A 124 -2.86 6.26 -5.09
CA ARG A 124 -2.19 6.64 -3.85
C ARG A 124 -3.20 7.24 -2.89
N TYR A 125 -3.09 6.82 -1.63
CA TYR A 125 -3.73 7.50 -0.51
C TYR A 125 -2.72 7.61 0.62
N ASP A 126 -2.33 8.85 0.94
CA ASP A 126 -1.34 9.13 1.97
C ASP A 126 0.00 8.40 1.63
N ARG A 127 0.47 7.53 2.51
CA ARG A 127 1.67 6.71 2.32
C ARG A 127 1.40 5.28 1.82
N ILE A 128 0.19 5.02 1.34
CA ILE A 128 -0.18 3.71 0.78
C ILE A 128 -0.33 3.88 -0.73
N VAL A 129 0.48 3.15 -1.50
CA VAL A 129 0.43 3.14 -2.95
C VAL A 129 -0.04 1.76 -3.42
N MET A 130 -1.08 1.74 -4.23
CA MET A 130 -1.69 0.54 -4.80
C MET A 130 -1.46 0.55 -6.31
N CYS A 131 -1.10 -0.58 -6.90
CA CYS A 131 -0.89 -0.71 -8.34
C CYS A 131 -1.30 -2.12 -8.80
N GLY A 132 -2.28 -2.21 -9.69
CA GLY A 132 -2.79 -3.50 -10.13
C GLY A 132 -4.13 -3.43 -10.82
N TYR A 133 -4.79 -4.58 -10.88
CA TYR A 133 -6.11 -4.72 -11.48
C TYR A 133 -7.19 -3.89 -10.77
N TYR A 134 -7.97 -3.12 -11.54
CA TYR A 134 -8.90 -2.12 -11.01
C TYR A 134 -9.96 -2.69 -10.06
N GLU A 135 -10.44 -3.92 -10.26
CA GLU A 135 -11.45 -4.51 -9.38
C GLU A 135 -10.86 -4.80 -8.00
N LEU A 136 -9.67 -5.40 -7.96
CA LEU A 136 -8.95 -5.62 -6.71
C LEU A 136 -8.62 -4.29 -6.05
N LEU A 137 -8.17 -3.30 -6.83
CA LEU A 137 -7.86 -1.98 -6.30
C LEU A 137 -9.11 -1.29 -5.73
N SER A 138 -10.26 -1.40 -6.39
CA SER A 138 -11.53 -0.84 -5.93
C SER A 138 -11.99 -1.46 -4.61
N ILE A 139 -11.85 -2.78 -4.48
CA ILE A 139 -12.11 -3.51 -3.23
C ILE A 139 -11.19 -3.02 -2.13
N ALA A 140 -9.88 -2.96 -2.41
CA ALA A 140 -8.87 -2.51 -1.46
C ALA A 140 -9.16 -1.08 -1.02
N ARG A 141 -9.29 -0.12 -1.95
CA ARG A 141 -9.43 1.32 -1.68
C ARG A 141 -10.61 1.71 -0.79
N ASN A 142 -11.68 0.93 -0.75
CA ASN A 142 -12.87 1.28 0.01
C ASN A 142 -12.69 1.16 1.54
N TYR A 143 -11.49 0.87 2.06
CA TYR A 143 -11.17 0.61 3.47
C TYR A 143 -11.70 1.64 4.47
#